data_AF-I4EH41-F1
#
_entry.id   AF-I4EH41-F1
#
_cell.length_a   1.000
_cell.length_b   1.000
_cell.length_c   1.000
_cell.angle_alpha   90.00
_cell.angle_beta   90.00
_cell.angle_gamma   90.00
#
_symmetry.space_group_name_H-M   'P 1'
#
loop_
_entity.id
_entity.type
_entity.pdbx_description
1 polymer ?
#
loop_
_entity_poly.entity_id
_entity_poly.type
_entity_poly.pdbx_seq_one_letter_code
_entity_poly.pdbx_strand_id
1 'polypeptide(L)'
;MNPATHPTLTIRSEEGSLLSQLLYTNQGQPGFRYLPERFQVVVTAGTLRSSQTGAAGARIELPTGWRAIPSLDQPIPDRGSPVVWTVIPGVRPDDFAVEIRVRISDGTGPVTLLAATLAIEIRGYSQFDPVRHGLPWTNSVSELGEIRPTAGIFERTFDASFFPASFFAGLYRAIVFIGAGPGQHQGGLCTGMARAALEQSLDARQNEGAVTRDEVILLHGRQLSDRALLASSPWFFAPSPRRAFERFKSSIFDTGQSDVCFDIGVPRPWRLDIPQALVQLGHTVVPYAFRQASRDQAEVMIYDPNRPAESRAGQATIFFDLRDDRYKYEPWAHHGDRSITVIAAPQAAYRNGRTAFLASAASLILYPRSIAQSRPLLQRRSLPALALAAMITGGVGLLHRRRKQPNVRRRPGSR
;
A
#
# COMPACT_ATOMS: atom_id res chain seq x y z
N MET A 1 2.84 -54.16 29.55
CA MET A 1 1.88 -53.23 28.89
C MET A 1 2.66 -52.43 27.86
N ASN A 2 2.53 -52.78 26.58
CA ASN A 2 3.12 -51.98 25.51
C ASN A 2 2.22 -50.76 25.28
N PRO A 3 2.74 -49.52 25.31
CA PRO A 3 1.97 -48.39 24.83
C PRO A 3 1.67 -48.66 23.35
N ALA A 4 0.39 -48.81 23.01
CA ALA A 4 -0.06 -48.78 21.62
C ALA A 4 0.31 -47.38 21.10
N THR A 5 1.44 -47.28 20.41
CA THR A 5 1.87 -46.05 19.75
C THR A 5 0.84 -45.77 18.67
N HIS A 6 0.01 -44.74 18.86
CA HIS A 6 -0.87 -44.26 17.81
C HIS A 6 -0.04 -43.79 16.62
N PRO A 7 -0.52 -43.96 15.38
CA PRO A 7 0.21 -43.47 14.22
C PRO A 7 0.36 -41.94 14.30
N THR A 8 1.54 -41.44 13.98
CA THR A 8 1.86 -40.00 14.05
C THR A 8 2.25 -39.48 12.68
N LEU A 9 1.77 -38.27 12.36
CA LEU A 9 2.14 -37.52 11.17
C LEU A 9 3.11 -36.40 11.57
N THR A 10 4.27 -36.35 10.92
CA THR A 10 5.24 -35.27 11.10
C THR A 10 5.64 -34.69 9.76
N ILE A 11 5.87 -33.37 9.74
CA ILE A 11 6.36 -32.66 8.56
C ILE A 11 7.77 -32.20 8.87
N ARG A 12 8.69 -32.47 7.95
CA ARG A 12 10.12 -32.21 8.13
C ARG A 12 10.70 -31.53 6.92
N SER A 13 11.73 -30.72 7.11
CA SER A 13 12.61 -30.26 6.02
C SER A 13 13.35 -31.45 5.40
N GLU A 14 14.00 -31.25 4.25
CA GLU A 14 14.89 -32.27 3.68
C GLU A 14 16.09 -32.60 4.59
N GLU A 15 16.49 -31.67 5.46
CA GLU A 15 17.53 -31.85 6.48
C GLU A 15 17.02 -32.61 7.72
N GLY A 16 15.72 -32.92 7.79
CA GLY A 16 15.12 -33.71 8.86
C GLY A 16 14.62 -32.91 10.07
N SER A 17 14.76 -31.59 10.08
CA SER A 17 14.20 -30.71 11.12
C SER A 17 12.68 -30.59 11.00
N LEU A 18 11.97 -30.42 12.11
CA LEU A 18 10.51 -30.20 12.08
C LEU A 18 10.18 -28.91 11.33
N LEU A 19 9.22 -29.01 10.40
CA LEU A 19 8.75 -27.89 9.60
C LEU A 19 7.35 -27.49 10.06
N SER A 20 7.22 -26.24 10.52
CA SER A 20 5.95 -25.65 10.97
C SER A 20 5.42 -24.55 10.06
N GLN A 21 6.27 -24.01 9.18
CA GLN A 21 5.96 -22.86 8.33
C GLN A 21 6.61 -22.99 6.95
N LEU A 22 5.90 -22.55 5.92
CA LEU A 22 6.42 -22.31 4.58
C LEU A 22 6.46 -20.80 4.29
N LEU A 23 7.47 -20.39 3.52
CA LEU A 23 7.58 -19.02 3.02
C LEU A 23 7.30 -18.99 1.51
N TYR A 24 6.27 -18.28 1.07
CA TYR A 24 6.00 -18.03 -0.34
C TYR A 24 6.56 -16.66 -0.75
N THR A 25 7.62 -16.63 -1.55
CA THR A 25 8.39 -15.40 -1.80
C THR A 25 8.98 -15.31 -3.21
N ASN A 26 9.14 -14.07 -3.69
CA ASN A 26 9.93 -13.74 -4.89
C ASN A 26 11.30 -13.12 -4.56
N GLN A 27 11.78 -13.28 -3.33
CA GLN A 27 13.07 -12.72 -2.93
C GLN A 27 14.23 -13.35 -3.71
N GLY A 28 15.08 -12.50 -4.27
CA GLY A 28 16.35 -12.85 -4.88
C GLY A 28 16.27 -13.48 -6.27
N GLN A 29 15.08 -13.72 -6.82
CA GLN A 29 14.91 -14.30 -8.17
C GLN A 29 13.57 -13.87 -8.79
N PRO A 30 13.42 -13.92 -10.13
CA PRO A 30 12.13 -13.68 -10.77
C PRO A 30 11.08 -14.73 -10.36
N GLY A 31 9.87 -14.27 -10.03
CA GLY A 31 8.72 -15.13 -9.71
C GLY A 31 8.68 -15.64 -8.26
N PHE A 32 7.48 -16.04 -7.83
CA PHE A 32 7.25 -16.55 -6.48
C PHE A 32 7.50 -18.07 -6.39
N ARG A 33 8.11 -18.50 -5.29
CA ARG A 33 8.32 -19.90 -4.94
C ARG A 33 8.14 -20.14 -3.44
N TYR A 34 7.93 -21.39 -3.07
CA TYR A 34 7.94 -21.81 -1.67
C TYR A 34 9.37 -22.08 -1.18
N LEU A 35 9.62 -21.75 0.08
CA LEU A 35 10.82 -22.11 0.81
C LEU A 35 10.43 -22.87 2.10
N PRO A 36 10.96 -24.09 2.32
CA PRO A 36 11.75 -24.85 1.34
C PRO A 36 10.91 -25.24 0.11
N GLU A 37 11.58 -25.46 -1.03
CA GLU A 37 10.92 -25.88 -2.29
C GLU A 37 10.40 -27.32 -2.23
N ARG A 38 10.87 -28.09 -1.25
CA ARG A 38 10.52 -29.49 -0.99
C ARG A 38 10.58 -29.75 0.50
N PHE A 39 9.73 -30.66 0.97
CA PHE A 39 9.74 -31.11 2.35
C PHE A 39 9.21 -32.53 2.45
N GLN A 40 9.45 -33.18 3.58
CA GLN A 40 9.04 -34.55 3.83
C GLN A 40 7.79 -34.61 4.70
N VAL A 41 6.85 -35.47 4.32
CA VAL A 41 5.72 -35.88 5.14
C VAL A 41 5.97 -37.31 5.59
N VAL A 42 6.14 -37.50 6.89
CA VAL A 42 6.55 -38.75 7.51
C VAL A 42 5.42 -39.25 8.39
N VAL A 43 4.87 -40.40 8.03
CA VAL A 43 3.93 -41.13 8.86
C VAL A 43 4.68 -42.28 9.52
N THR A 44 4.80 -42.20 10.84
CA THR A 44 5.24 -43.34 11.63
C THR A 44 3.99 -44.14 11.95
N ALA A 45 3.80 -45.23 11.21
CA ALA A 45 2.83 -46.24 11.57
C ALA A 45 3.18 -46.71 12.99
N GLY A 46 2.23 -46.57 13.91
CA GLY A 46 2.25 -47.35 15.14
C GLY A 46 2.28 -48.85 14.84
N THR A 47 2.01 -49.69 15.84
CA THR A 47 1.67 -51.10 15.59
C THR A 47 0.30 -51.20 14.87
N LEU A 48 0.22 -50.71 13.64
CA LEU A 48 -0.86 -51.01 12.71
C LEU A 48 -0.79 -52.51 12.46
N ARG A 49 -1.78 -53.24 12.98
CA ARG A 49 -1.88 -54.68 12.78
C ARG A 49 -2.08 -54.91 11.29
N SER A 50 -1.03 -55.34 10.61
CA SER A 50 -1.13 -55.99 9.30
C SER A 50 -1.98 -57.25 9.48
N SER A 51 -3.31 -57.12 9.37
CA SER A 51 -4.18 -58.28 9.24
C SER A 51 -4.09 -58.73 7.80
N GLN A 52 -3.31 -59.78 7.58
CA GLN A 52 -3.14 -60.49 6.32
C GLN A 52 -4.51 -60.73 5.69
N THR A 53 -4.89 -59.93 4.68
CA THR A 53 -5.83 -60.25 3.57
C THR A 53 -6.20 -59.03 2.73
N GLY A 54 -6.01 -57.79 3.23
CA GLY A 54 -6.17 -56.55 2.45
C GLY A 54 -4.84 -55.83 2.23
N ALA A 55 -4.63 -55.25 1.04
CA ALA A 55 -3.45 -54.41 0.78
C ALA A 55 -3.58 -53.11 1.62
N ALA A 56 -2.93 -53.08 2.79
CA ALA A 56 -2.90 -51.91 3.63
C ALA A 56 -2.17 -50.76 2.92
N GLY A 57 -2.81 -49.59 2.85
CA GLY A 57 -2.36 -48.47 2.03
C GLY A 57 -2.50 -47.15 2.77
N ALA A 58 -1.57 -46.24 2.52
CA ALA A 58 -1.62 -44.87 2.98
C ALA A 58 -1.72 -43.92 1.78
N ARG A 59 -2.62 -42.94 1.87
CA ARG A 59 -2.84 -41.93 0.84
C ARG A 59 -2.68 -40.54 1.42
N ILE A 60 -1.78 -39.76 0.84
CA ILE A 60 -1.64 -38.34 1.18
C ILE A 60 -2.62 -37.50 0.37
N GLU A 61 -3.26 -36.55 1.04
CA GLU A 61 -4.06 -35.49 0.42
C GLU A 61 -3.31 -34.17 0.56
N LEU A 62 -3.11 -33.53 -0.58
CA LEU A 62 -2.40 -32.26 -0.72
C LEU A 62 -3.31 -31.21 -1.34
N PRO A 63 -3.01 -29.91 -1.15
CA PRO A 63 -3.66 -28.86 -1.90
C PRO A 63 -3.57 -29.06 -3.40
N THR A 64 -4.54 -28.50 -4.12
CA THR A 64 -4.53 -28.47 -5.57
C THR A 64 -3.22 -27.87 -6.10
N GLY A 65 -2.59 -28.55 -7.05
CA GLY A 65 -1.33 -28.13 -7.68
C GLY A 65 -0.06 -28.54 -6.93
N TRP A 66 -0.16 -29.09 -5.71
CA TRP A 66 0.97 -29.67 -5.00
C TRP A 66 1.21 -31.11 -5.46
N ARG A 67 2.46 -31.56 -5.38
CA ARG A 67 2.87 -32.89 -5.86
C ARG A 67 3.55 -33.68 -4.76
N ALA A 68 3.43 -35.01 -4.81
CA ALA A 68 4.14 -35.93 -3.93
C ALA A 68 4.94 -36.95 -4.76
N ILE A 69 6.11 -37.33 -4.26
CA ILE A 69 6.96 -38.40 -4.78
C ILE A 69 7.13 -39.46 -3.68
N PRO A 70 7.00 -40.77 -3.96
CA PRO A 70 6.83 -41.40 -5.28
C PRO A 70 5.42 -41.24 -5.90
N SER A 71 4.36 -41.50 -5.14
CA SER A 71 2.95 -41.36 -5.56
C SER A 71 2.07 -40.96 -4.37
N LEU A 72 0.86 -40.45 -4.63
CA LEU A 72 -0.07 -40.07 -3.56
C LEU A 72 -0.47 -41.28 -2.68
N ASP A 73 -0.61 -42.44 -3.30
CA ASP A 73 -0.87 -43.72 -2.63
C ASP A 73 0.45 -44.47 -2.45
N GLN A 74 0.69 -45.01 -1.25
CA GLN A 74 1.83 -45.85 -0.92
C GLN A 74 1.38 -47.08 -0.11
N PRO A 75 2.02 -48.25 -0.31
CA PRO A 75 1.80 -49.40 0.57
C PRO A 75 2.36 -49.12 1.97
N ILE A 76 1.71 -49.66 3.00
CA ILE A 76 2.23 -49.60 4.37
C ILE A 76 3.27 -50.70 4.55
N PRO A 77 4.52 -50.40 4.92
CA PRO A 77 5.55 -51.42 5.09
C PRO A 77 5.32 -52.29 6.33
N ASP A 78 5.61 -53.59 6.21
CA ASP A 78 5.34 -54.61 7.24
C ASP A 78 6.17 -54.48 8.54
N ARG A 79 7.13 -53.54 8.64
CA ARG A 79 8.17 -53.51 9.70
C ARG A 79 8.36 -52.19 10.43
N GLY A 80 7.27 -51.46 10.73
CA GLY A 80 7.36 -50.22 11.52
C GLY A 80 8.19 -49.11 10.88
N SER A 81 8.66 -49.31 9.65
CA SER A 81 9.30 -48.28 8.84
C SER A 81 8.29 -47.17 8.55
N PRO A 82 8.72 -45.90 8.58
CA PRO A 82 7.83 -44.81 8.24
C PRO A 82 7.44 -44.85 6.77
N VAL A 83 6.22 -44.41 6.46
CA VAL A 83 5.83 -44.03 5.10
C VAL A 83 6.26 -42.58 4.91
N VAL A 84 7.00 -42.32 3.84
CA VAL A 84 7.59 -41.01 3.57
C VAL A 84 7.19 -40.54 2.19
N TRP A 85 6.65 -39.32 2.11
CA TRP A 85 6.47 -38.60 0.86
C TRP A 85 7.41 -37.39 0.83
N THR A 86 8.04 -37.15 -0.32
CA THR A 86 8.61 -35.83 -0.63
C THR A 86 7.53 -35.01 -1.30
N VAL A 87 7.13 -33.91 -0.67
CA VAL A 87 6.12 -32.98 -1.16
C VAL A 87 6.78 -31.78 -1.82
N ILE A 88 6.30 -31.43 -3.01
CA ILE A 88 6.69 -30.25 -3.79
C ILE A 88 5.49 -29.30 -3.80
N PRO A 89 5.49 -28.24 -2.98
CA PRO A 89 4.44 -27.23 -3.00
C PRO A 89 4.39 -26.52 -4.37
N GLY A 90 3.19 -26.12 -4.77
CA GLY A 90 2.91 -25.70 -6.15
C GLY A 90 2.42 -24.26 -6.26
N VAL A 91 1.17 -24.10 -6.69
CA VAL A 91 0.52 -22.83 -6.99
C VAL A 91 0.55 -21.83 -5.83
N ARG A 92 0.27 -20.56 -6.15
CA ARG A 92 0.07 -19.48 -5.18
C ARG A 92 -0.90 -19.93 -4.06
N PRO A 93 -0.59 -19.67 -2.78
CA PRO A 93 -1.47 -20.03 -1.69
C PRO A 93 -2.75 -19.19 -1.70
N ASP A 94 -3.89 -19.84 -1.55
CA ASP A 94 -5.20 -19.20 -1.36
C ASP A 94 -5.49 -18.86 0.12
N ASP A 95 -4.68 -19.39 1.04
CA ASP A 95 -4.77 -19.16 2.48
C ASP A 95 -3.39 -19.14 3.16
N PHE A 96 -3.37 -18.75 4.43
CA PHE A 96 -2.16 -18.63 5.26
C PHE A 96 -1.91 -19.86 6.13
N ALA A 97 -2.70 -20.91 5.94
CA ALA A 97 -2.51 -22.20 6.54
C ALA A 97 -2.94 -23.28 5.56
N VAL A 98 -2.20 -24.37 5.53
CA VAL A 98 -2.52 -25.54 4.71
C VAL A 98 -2.59 -26.77 5.59
N GLU A 99 -3.65 -27.54 5.42
CA GLU A 99 -3.79 -28.84 6.07
C GLU A 99 -3.32 -29.94 5.12
N ILE A 100 -2.35 -30.73 5.57
CA ILE A 100 -1.92 -31.97 4.92
C ILE A 100 -2.58 -33.12 5.66
N ARG A 101 -3.31 -33.96 4.92
CA ARG A 101 -4.00 -35.11 5.49
C ARG A 101 -3.40 -36.40 4.97
N VAL A 102 -3.35 -37.43 5.82
CA VAL A 102 -3.01 -38.78 5.40
C VAL A 102 -4.12 -39.72 5.84
N ARG A 103 -4.69 -40.46 4.90
CA ARG A 103 -5.63 -41.54 5.15
C ARG A 103 -4.88 -42.86 5.16
N ILE A 104 -5.10 -43.65 6.20
CA ILE A 104 -4.49 -44.96 6.38
C ILE A 104 -5.62 -45.99 6.40
N SER A 105 -5.58 -46.95 5.49
CA SER A 105 -6.51 -48.08 5.41
C SER A 105 -5.75 -49.39 5.64
N ASP A 106 -6.27 -50.24 6.51
CA ASP A 106 -5.76 -51.60 6.76
C ASP A 106 -6.56 -52.67 5.96
N GLY A 107 -7.43 -52.24 5.05
CA GLY A 107 -8.21 -53.09 4.15
C GLY A 107 -9.47 -53.73 4.75
N THR A 108 -9.68 -53.67 6.07
CA THR A 108 -10.85 -54.30 6.72
C THR A 108 -11.48 -53.47 7.85
N GLY A 109 -10.77 -52.47 8.35
CA GLY A 109 -11.14 -51.62 9.47
C GLY A 109 -11.42 -50.15 9.10
N PRO A 110 -11.73 -49.31 10.11
CA PRO A 110 -11.98 -47.90 9.92
C PRO A 110 -10.72 -47.16 9.44
N VAL A 111 -10.89 -46.28 8.46
CA VAL A 111 -9.81 -45.44 7.94
C VAL A 111 -9.31 -44.50 9.04
N THR A 112 -8.01 -44.56 9.35
CA THR A 112 -7.38 -43.60 10.25
C THR A 112 -7.01 -42.35 9.46
N LEU A 113 -7.44 -41.18 9.96
CA LEU A 113 -7.11 -39.88 9.38
C LEU A 113 -6.09 -39.17 10.28
N LEU A 114 -4.94 -38.83 9.71
CA LEU A 114 -3.96 -37.95 10.33
C LEU A 114 -3.98 -36.61 9.61
N ALA A 115 -3.84 -35.51 10.36
CA ALA A 115 -3.77 -34.18 9.79
C ALA A 115 -2.67 -33.37 10.47
N ALA A 116 -1.98 -32.55 9.69
CA ALA A 116 -0.99 -31.60 10.16
C ALA A 116 -1.18 -30.28 9.41
N THR A 117 -1.10 -29.17 10.14
CA THR A 117 -1.24 -27.83 9.57
C THR A 117 0.13 -27.17 9.43
N LEU A 118 0.42 -26.62 8.26
CA LEU A 118 1.57 -25.73 8.05
C LEU A 118 1.08 -24.30 7.90
N ALA A 119 1.71 -23.37 8.62
CA ALA A 119 1.52 -21.95 8.36
C ALA A 119 2.18 -21.56 7.04
N ILE A 120 1.62 -20.58 6.34
CA ILE A 120 2.19 -19.98 5.13
C ILE A 120 2.35 -18.49 5.38
N GLU A 121 3.58 -18.01 5.29
CA GLU A 121 3.86 -16.58 5.22
C GLU A 121 4.17 -16.19 3.78
N ILE A 122 3.61 -15.07 3.34
CA ILE A 122 3.85 -14.50 2.02
C ILE A 122 4.79 -13.30 2.19
N ARG A 123 5.89 -13.27 1.45
CA ARG A 123 6.75 -12.09 1.32
C ARG A 123 6.88 -11.70 -0.15
N GLY A 124 6.49 -10.49 -0.49
CA GLY A 124 6.66 -9.96 -1.85
C GLY A 124 7.62 -8.79 -1.86
N TYR A 125 8.45 -8.73 -2.89
CA TYR A 125 9.41 -7.66 -3.15
C TYR A 125 9.15 -7.11 -4.55
N SER A 126 9.08 -5.78 -4.66
CA SER A 126 9.03 -5.08 -5.93
C SER A 126 10.43 -4.91 -6.52
N GLN A 127 10.51 -4.28 -7.69
CA GLN A 127 11.77 -3.86 -8.31
C GLN A 127 12.51 -2.77 -7.53
N PHE A 128 11.84 -2.07 -6.60
CA PHE A 128 12.44 -0.96 -5.87
C PHE A 128 13.39 -1.46 -4.77
N ASP A 129 14.66 -1.07 -4.84
CA ASP A 129 15.65 -1.24 -3.78
C ASP A 129 15.96 0.13 -3.14
N PRO A 130 15.67 0.35 -1.84
CA PRO A 130 15.90 1.64 -1.18
C PRO A 130 17.39 2.04 -1.08
N VAL A 131 18.31 1.09 -1.16
CA VAL A 131 19.75 1.37 -1.16
C VAL A 131 20.19 1.87 -2.54
N ARG A 132 19.64 1.30 -3.62
CA ARG A 132 20.02 1.63 -5.00
C ARG A 132 19.25 2.82 -5.58
N HIS A 133 17.94 2.90 -5.33
CA HIS A 133 17.04 3.86 -5.98
C HIS A 133 16.62 5.01 -5.05
N GLY A 134 16.86 4.88 -3.74
CA GLY A 134 16.59 5.95 -2.79
C GLY A 134 17.51 7.14 -3.05
N LEU A 135 16.94 8.35 -3.05
CA LEU A 135 17.73 9.57 -3.22
C LEU A 135 18.75 9.73 -2.08
N PRO A 136 19.93 10.32 -2.36
CA PRO A 136 20.98 10.47 -1.36
C PRO A 136 20.64 11.55 -0.31
N TRP A 137 19.66 12.40 -0.59
CA TRP A 137 19.23 13.48 0.31
C TRP A 137 17.98 13.10 1.10
N THR A 138 17.87 13.64 2.30
CA THR A 138 16.67 13.66 3.14
C THR A 138 15.80 14.86 2.74
N ASN A 139 14.48 14.69 2.80
CA ASN A 139 13.53 15.78 2.65
C ASN A 139 13.55 16.72 3.87
N SER A 140 14.58 17.53 3.97
CA SER A 140 14.78 18.48 5.06
C SER A 140 15.47 19.75 4.57
N VAL A 141 15.25 20.86 5.29
CA VAL A 141 15.92 22.13 4.98
C VAL A 141 17.44 22.01 5.15
N SER A 142 17.93 21.17 6.08
CA SER A 142 19.37 21.00 6.31
C SER A 142 20.10 20.34 5.14
N GLU A 143 19.42 19.48 4.39
CA GLU A 143 20.05 18.77 3.25
C GLU A 143 19.69 19.39 1.90
N LEU A 144 18.44 19.83 1.72
CA LEU A 144 18.02 20.42 0.46
C LEU A 144 18.26 21.93 0.41
N GLY A 145 18.40 22.61 1.55
CA GLY A 145 18.34 24.08 1.62
C GLY A 145 16.93 24.60 1.34
N GLU A 146 16.70 25.89 1.56
CA GLU A 146 15.39 26.51 1.27
C GLU A 146 15.04 26.44 -0.23
N ILE A 147 13.76 26.19 -0.51
CA ILE A 147 13.18 26.02 -1.84
C ILE A 147 11.97 26.92 -1.92
N ARG A 148 12.04 27.85 -2.86
CA ARG A 148 10.89 28.60 -3.35
C ARG A 148 10.73 28.26 -4.83
N PRO A 149 9.51 28.01 -5.31
CA PRO A 149 9.32 27.63 -6.69
C PRO A 149 9.50 28.85 -7.59
N THR A 150 10.16 28.65 -8.72
CA THR A 150 10.36 29.69 -9.75
C THR A 150 9.28 29.58 -10.82
N ALA A 151 9.06 30.68 -11.56
CA ALA A 151 8.11 30.69 -12.67
C ALA A 151 8.52 29.71 -13.77
N GLY A 152 9.82 29.62 -14.09
CA GLY A 152 10.33 28.68 -15.10
C GLY A 152 10.10 27.21 -14.74
N ILE A 153 10.19 26.83 -13.45
CA ILE A 153 9.83 25.47 -13.03
C ILE A 153 8.32 25.26 -13.14
N PHE A 154 7.50 26.23 -12.74
CA PHE A 154 6.03 26.15 -12.88
C PHE A 154 5.60 25.94 -14.34
N GLU A 155 6.17 26.69 -15.28
CA GLU A 155 5.91 26.56 -16.73
C GLU A 155 6.36 25.21 -17.30
N ARG A 156 7.43 24.61 -16.73
CA ARG A 156 7.84 23.24 -17.06
C ARG A 156 6.94 22.17 -16.42
N THR A 157 6.31 22.49 -15.30
CA THR A 157 5.38 21.58 -14.61
C THR A 157 4.05 21.49 -15.36
N PHE A 158 3.51 22.63 -15.82
CA PHE A 158 2.19 22.71 -16.44
C PHE A 158 2.21 23.45 -17.77
N ASP A 159 1.62 22.81 -18.79
CA ASP A 159 1.38 23.42 -20.09
C ASP A 159 0.08 24.25 -20.09
N ALA A 160 -0.87 23.90 -19.23
CA ALA A 160 -2.16 24.58 -19.17
C ALA A 160 -2.75 24.64 -17.74
N SER A 161 -3.28 25.82 -17.39
CA SER A 161 -3.95 26.11 -16.12
C SER A 161 -4.88 27.32 -16.27
N PHE A 162 -5.85 27.47 -15.36
CA PHE A 162 -6.64 28.72 -15.28
C PHE A 162 -5.86 29.77 -14.49
N PHE A 163 -5.80 31.00 -14.99
CA PHE A 163 -5.14 32.13 -14.31
C PHE A 163 -3.74 31.78 -13.76
N PRO A 164 -2.77 31.38 -14.62
CA PRO A 164 -1.48 30.81 -14.21
C PRO A 164 -0.72 31.66 -13.19
N ALA A 165 -0.73 33.00 -13.34
CA ALA A 165 -0.08 33.90 -12.38
C ALA A 165 -0.70 33.82 -10.97
N SER A 166 -2.04 33.77 -10.87
CA SER A 166 -2.74 33.62 -9.59
C SER A 166 -2.54 32.23 -8.98
N PHE A 167 -2.52 31.19 -9.82
CA PHE A 167 -2.28 29.82 -9.38
C PHE A 167 -0.84 29.64 -8.86
N PHE A 168 0.14 30.17 -9.60
CA PHE A 168 1.55 30.20 -9.18
C PHE A 168 1.74 30.96 -7.86
N ALA A 169 1.17 32.17 -7.75
CA ALA A 169 1.26 33.01 -6.56
C ALA A 169 0.50 32.43 -5.34
N GLY A 170 -0.50 31.58 -5.58
CA GLY A 170 -1.35 30.95 -4.57
C GLY A 170 -0.93 29.51 -4.27
N LEU A 171 -1.81 28.56 -4.64
CA LEU A 171 -1.70 27.16 -4.24
C LEU A 171 -0.37 26.50 -4.64
N TYR A 172 0.19 26.80 -5.81
CA TYR A 172 1.45 26.19 -6.23
C TYR A 172 2.62 26.56 -5.29
N ARG A 173 2.76 27.83 -4.94
CA ARG A 173 3.78 28.31 -3.97
C ARG A 173 3.54 27.82 -2.56
N ALA A 174 2.28 27.59 -2.19
CA ALA A 174 1.92 27.06 -0.88
C ALA A 174 2.23 25.57 -0.73
N ILE A 175 2.31 24.82 -1.83
CA ILE A 175 2.60 23.38 -1.83
C ILE A 175 4.08 23.14 -2.13
N VAL A 176 4.59 23.75 -3.20
CA VAL A 176 5.96 23.53 -3.68
C VAL A 176 6.92 24.44 -2.93
N PHE A 177 7.25 24.13 -1.69
CA PHE A 177 8.22 24.88 -0.90
C PHE A 177 8.93 24.00 0.14
N ILE A 178 10.12 24.43 0.54
CA ILE A 178 10.77 23.97 1.77
C ILE A 178 11.37 25.21 2.45
N GLY A 179 11.12 25.38 3.75
CA GLY A 179 11.58 26.57 4.46
C GLY A 179 11.51 26.41 5.97
N ALA A 180 12.36 27.16 6.68
CA ALA A 180 12.49 27.14 8.13
C ALA A 180 12.14 28.52 8.73
N GLY A 181 10.93 29.01 8.46
CA GLY A 181 10.45 30.28 9.03
C GLY A 181 9.71 30.06 10.35
N PRO A 182 9.92 30.87 11.41
CA PRO A 182 9.10 30.82 12.62
C PRO A 182 7.63 31.11 12.26
N GLY A 183 6.74 30.16 12.55
CA GLY A 183 5.31 30.25 12.22
C GLY A 183 4.92 29.86 10.79
N GLN A 184 5.86 29.40 9.95
CA GLN A 184 5.55 28.75 8.67
C GLN A 184 5.60 27.23 8.85
N HIS A 185 4.63 26.52 8.29
CA HIS A 185 4.67 25.06 8.20
C HIS A 185 5.97 24.65 7.53
N GLN A 186 6.67 23.65 8.07
CA GLN A 186 7.83 23.07 7.39
C GLN A 186 7.31 22.37 6.13
N GLY A 187 7.40 23.04 4.98
CA GLY A 187 7.11 22.42 3.70
C GLY A 187 8.02 21.23 3.44
N GLY A 188 7.71 20.44 2.43
CA GLY A 188 8.50 19.26 2.08
C GLY A 188 8.22 18.80 0.65
N LEU A 189 9.26 18.31 -0.02
CA LEU A 189 9.15 17.77 -1.37
C LEU A 189 8.97 16.25 -1.38
N CYS A 190 8.42 15.66 -0.31
CA CYS A 190 8.31 14.21 -0.13
C CYS A 190 7.67 13.51 -1.34
N THR A 191 6.59 14.07 -1.90
CA THR A 191 5.96 13.54 -3.13
C THR A 191 6.91 13.55 -4.32
N GLY A 192 7.65 14.64 -4.55
CA GLY A 192 8.60 14.68 -5.67
C GLY A 192 9.73 13.68 -5.49
N MET A 193 10.24 13.56 -4.26
CA MET A 193 11.36 12.66 -3.95
C MET A 193 10.95 11.19 -4.05
N ALA A 194 9.81 10.81 -3.49
CA ALA A 194 9.27 9.46 -3.62
C ALA A 194 8.99 9.09 -5.07
N ARG A 195 8.38 10.01 -5.84
CA ARG A 195 8.08 9.78 -7.27
C ARG A 195 9.34 9.70 -8.11
N ALA A 196 10.36 10.51 -7.84
CA ALA A 196 11.64 10.45 -8.54
C ALA A 196 12.42 9.17 -8.20
N ALA A 197 12.41 8.75 -6.93
CA ALA A 197 13.00 7.49 -6.51
C ALA A 197 12.31 6.30 -7.20
N LEU A 198 10.97 6.28 -7.23
CA LEU A 198 10.21 5.22 -7.91
C LEU A 198 10.51 5.20 -9.42
N GLU A 199 10.60 6.37 -10.07
CA GLU A 199 10.93 6.48 -11.50
C GLU A 199 12.27 5.82 -11.83
N GLN A 200 13.31 6.04 -11.00
CA GLN A 200 14.61 5.38 -11.16
C GLN A 200 14.53 3.85 -11.17
N SER A 201 13.54 3.28 -10.46
CA SER A 201 13.36 1.83 -10.42
C SER A 201 12.57 1.28 -11.61
N LEU A 202 11.78 2.11 -12.29
CA LEU A 202 10.87 1.71 -13.38
C LEU A 202 11.53 1.82 -14.75
N ASP A 203 12.36 2.85 -14.97
CA ASP A 203 13.11 2.96 -16.21
C ASP A 203 14.25 1.92 -16.17
N ALA A 204 14.14 0.86 -16.98
CA ALA A 204 15.12 -0.22 -17.12
C ALA A 204 16.52 0.23 -17.60
N ARG A 205 16.73 1.54 -17.71
CA ARG A 205 18.05 2.18 -17.82
C ARG A 205 18.48 2.57 -16.42
N GLN A 206 19.08 1.61 -15.72
CA GLN A 206 20.22 1.97 -14.87
C GLN A 206 21.20 2.69 -15.80
N ASN A 207 21.19 4.03 -15.89
CA ASN A 207 22.31 4.85 -16.41
C ASN A 207 22.00 6.35 -16.60
N GLU A 208 23.02 7.14 -16.23
CA GLU A 208 23.51 8.39 -16.87
C GLU A 208 23.13 9.77 -16.33
N GLY A 209 22.23 9.91 -15.35
CA GLY A 209 22.01 11.21 -14.69
C GLY A 209 21.61 11.07 -13.24
N ALA A 210 22.29 11.80 -12.34
CA ALA A 210 21.80 11.98 -10.97
C ALA A 210 20.46 12.73 -11.01
N VAL A 211 19.42 12.19 -10.36
CA VAL A 211 18.13 12.88 -10.21
C VAL A 211 18.38 14.30 -9.71
N THR A 212 17.89 15.29 -10.46
CA THR A 212 18.14 16.69 -10.12
C THR A 212 17.10 17.20 -9.12
N ARG A 213 17.48 18.20 -8.32
CA ARG A 213 16.54 18.91 -7.45
C ARG A 213 15.37 19.50 -8.24
N ASP A 214 15.63 20.01 -9.43
CA ASP A 214 14.62 20.53 -10.35
C ASP A 214 13.58 19.48 -10.76
N GLU A 215 14.03 18.25 -11.04
CA GLU A 215 13.15 17.13 -11.37
C GLU A 215 12.24 16.76 -10.19
N VAL A 216 12.80 16.73 -8.98
CA VAL A 216 12.03 16.54 -7.74
C VAL A 216 10.98 17.64 -7.59
N ILE A 217 11.33 18.91 -7.80
CA ILE A 217 10.39 20.03 -7.70
C ILE A 217 9.28 19.90 -8.75
N LEU A 218 9.61 19.54 -10.00
CA LEU A 218 8.62 19.28 -11.05
C LEU A 218 7.64 18.18 -10.64
N LEU A 219 8.15 17.01 -10.27
CA LEU A 219 7.31 15.86 -9.88
C LEU A 219 6.47 16.18 -8.64
N HIS A 220 7.02 16.92 -7.69
CA HIS A 220 6.26 17.41 -6.53
C HIS A 220 5.13 18.33 -6.97
N GLY A 221 5.37 19.28 -7.89
CA GLY A 221 4.34 20.16 -8.43
C GLY A 221 3.22 19.40 -9.15
N ARG A 222 3.53 18.30 -9.85
CA ARG A 222 2.56 17.49 -10.60
C ARG A 222 1.52 16.77 -9.75
N GLN A 223 1.66 16.76 -8.42
CA GLN A 223 0.57 16.34 -7.53
C GLN A 223 -0.71 17.18 -7.71
N LEU A 224 -0.56 18.43 -8.19
CA LEU A 224 -1.67 19.33 -8.50
C LEU A 224 -2.19 19.17 -9.94
N SER A 225 -1.67 18.22 -10.71
CA SER A 225 -2.15 17.97 -12.07
C SER A 225 -3.53 17.31 -12.07
N ASP A 226 -4.34 17.60 -13.09
CA ASP A 226 -5.66 17.02 -13.24
C ASP A 226 -5.59 15.48 -13.27
N ARG A 227 -4.56 14.95 -13.94
CA ARG A 227 -4.35 13.49 -14.03
C ARG A 227 -4.03 12.88 -12.67
N ALA A 228 -3.18 13.50 -11.86
CA ALA A 228 -2.87 13.03 -10.50
C ALA A 228 -4.10 13.12 -9.58
N LEU A 229 -4.84 14.23 -9.64
CA LEU A 229 -6.07 14.42 -8.85
C LEU A 229 -7.15 13.41 -9.24
N LEU A 230 -7.37 13.17 -10.54
CA LEU A 230 -8.33 12.20 -11.04
C LEU A 230 -7.92 10.75 -10.70
N ALA A 231 -6.63 10.42 -10.82
CA ALA A 231 -6.14 9.09 -10.43
C ALA A 231 -6.27 8.83 -8.93
N SER A 232 -6.22 9.88 -8.11
CA SER A 232 -6.38 9.82 -6.66
C SER A 232 -7.85 9.85 -6.22
N SER A 233 -8.76 10.35 -7.06
CA SER A 233 -10.17 10.55 -6.72
C SER A 233 -10.91 9.30 -6.24
N PRO A 234 -10.74 8.09 -6.82
CA PRO A 234 -11.47 6.90 -6.35
C PRO A 234 -11.06 6.52 -4.93
N TRP A 235 -9.79 6.75 -4.58
CA TRP A 235 -9.24 6.49 -3.26
C TRP A 235 -9.67 7.55 -2.26
N PHE A 236 -9.76 8.81 -2.68
CA PHE A 236 -10.19 9.89 -1.82
C PHE A 236 -11.67 9.77 -1.44
N PHE A 237 -12.55 9.49 -2.41
CA PHE A 237 -13.99 9.40 -2.17
C PHE A 237 -14.45 8.05 -1.61
N ALA A 238 -13.70 6.97 -1.86
CA ALA A 238 -13.94 5.64 -1.29
C ALA A 238 -12.67 5.10 -0.60
N PRO A 239 -12.25 5.72 0.51
CA PRO A 239 -10.98 5.44 1.18
C PRO A 239 -10.95 4.05 1.79
N SER A 240 -9.93 3.26 1.41
CA SER A 240 -9.71 1.92 1.96
C SER A 240 -8.21 1.54 1.94
N PRO A 241 -7.55 1.52 3.11
CA PRO A 241 -6.20 0.97 3.26
C PRO A 241 -6.05 -0.46 2.71
N ARG A 242 -7.06 -1.31 2.87
CA ARG A 242 -7.07 -2.66 2.30
C ARG A 242 -6.95 -2.64 0.78
N ARG A 243 -7.69 -1.77 0.10
CA ARG A 243 -7.60 -1.62 -1.37
C ARG A 243 -6.22 -1.12 -1.80
N ALA A 244 -5.60 -0.22 -1.03
CA ALA A 244 -4.27 0.31 -1.33
C ALA A 244 -3.20 -0.81 -1.23
N PHE A 245 -3.27 -1.61 -0.17
CA PHE A 245 -2.41 -2.78 -0.01
C PHE A 245 -2.63 -3.81 -1.12
N GLU A 246 -3.88 -4.19 -1.41
CA GLU A 246 -4.17 -5.20 -2.44
C GLU A 246 -3.75 -4.73 -3.85
N ARG A 247 -3.85 -3.43 -4.15
CA ARG A 247 -3.31 -2.88 -5.42
C ARG A 247 -1.79 -3.08 -5.52
N PHE A 248 -1.05 -2.79 -4.46
CA PHE A 248 0.40 -2.99 -4.40
C PHE A 248 0.76 -4.47 -4.53
N LYS A 249 0.12 -5.31 -3.72
CA LYS A 249 0.31 -6.76 -3.69
C LYS A 249 0.01 -7.43 -5.03
N SER A 250 -1.10 -7.06 -5.70
CA SER A 250 -1.45 -7.58 -7.02
C SER A 250 -0.36 -7.29 -8.04
N SER A 251 0.12 -6.04 -8.13
CA SER A 251 1.17 -5.68 -9.08
C SER A 251 2.43 -6.54 -8.91
N ILE A 252 2.86 -6.79 -7.66
CA ILE A 252 4.00 -7.65 -7.38
C ILE A 252 3.74 -9.10 -7.82
N PHE A 253 2.55 -9.64 -7.57
CA PHE A 253 2.22 -11.00 -8.04
C PHE A 253 2.16 -11.10 -9.56
N ASP A 254 1.62 -10.09 -10.22
CA ASP A 254 1.32 -10.13 -11.65
C ASP A 254 2.57 -9.89 -12.49
N THR A 255 3.44 -8.96 -12.08
CA THR A 255 4.60 -8.51 -12.88
C THR A 255 5.92 -8.54 -12.14
N GLY A 256 5.92 -8.79 -10.82
CA GLY A 256 7.10 -8.60 -9.97
C GLY A 256 7.45 -7.12 -9.75
N GLN A 257 6.64 -6.19 -10.25
CA GLN A 257 6.90 -4.75 -10.20
C GLN A 257 5.73 -4.00 -9.58
N SER A 258 6.00 -2.82 -9.04
CA SER A 258 4.99 -1.88 -8.55
C SER A 258 5.23 -0.49 -9.12
N ASP A 259 4.18 0.12 -9.67
CA ASP A 259 4.18 1.49 -10.19
C ASP A 259 3.52 2.48 -9.23
N VAL A 260 3.18 2.08 -8.00
CA VAL A 260 2.44 2.94 -7.06
C VAL A 260 3.35 3.53 -5.98
N CYS A 261 3.07 4.78 -5.61
CA CYS A 261 3.46 5.30 -4.30
C CYS A 261 2.24 5.32 -3.39
N PHE A 262 2.48 5.30 -2.08
CA PHE A 262 1.45 5.54 -1.07
C PHE A 262 1.50 6.99 -0.62
N ASP A 263 0.40 7.72 -0.81
CA ASP A 263 0.18 8.99 -0.12
C ASP A 263 -0.56 8.67 1.19
N ILE A 264 0.13 8.79 2.31
CA ILE A 264 -0.36 8.48 3.66
C ILE A 264 -0.73 9.77 4.41
N GLY A 265 -1.58 9.64 5.42
CA GLY A 265 -2.04 10.79 6.19
C GLY A 265 -3.03 11.67 5.43
N VAL A 266 -3.58 11.15 4.32
CA VAL A 266 -4.49 11.90 3.46
C VAL A 266 -5.81 12.10 4.21
N PRO A 267 -6.28 13.34 4.40
CA PRO A 267 -7.53 13.58 5.11
C PRO A 267 -8.73 13.00 4.36
N ARG A 268 -9.66 12.37 5.08
CA ARG A 268 -10.89 11.83 4.50
C ARG A 268 -11.88 12.95 4.17
N PRO A 269 -12.68 12.84 3.08
CA PRO A 269 -13.46 13.94 2.53
C PRO A 269 -14.56 14.49 3.44
N TRP A 270 -14.99 13.72 4.45
CA TRP A 270 -16.02 14.14 5.41
C TRP A 270 -15.49 14.98 6.58
N ARG A 271 -14.20 15.33 6.58
CA ARG A 271 -13.62 16.23 7.58
C ARG A 271 -14.19 17.65 7.43
N LEU A 272 -14.45 18.28 8.58
CA LEU A 272 -14.93 19.66 8.63
C LEU A 272 -13.86 20.68 8.21
N ASP A 273 -12.58 20.34 8.43
CA ASP A 273 -11.40 21.16 8.12
C ASP A 273 -10.71 20.74 6.81
N ILE A 274 -11.41 20.02 5.92
CA ILE A 274 -10.82 19.40 4.72
C ILE A 274 -9.96 20.36 3.87
N PRO A 275 -10.32 21.64 3.63
CA PRO A 275 -9.51 22.51 2.78
C PRO A 275 -8.15 22.84 3.41
N GLN A 276 -8.10 22.99 4.74
CA GLN A 276 -6.87 23.24 5.47
C GLN A 276 -6.05 21.96 5.62
N ALA A 277 -6.72 20.84 5.92
CA ALA A 277 -6.10 19.54 6.07
C ALA A 277 -5.42 19.06 4.77
N LEU A 278 -6.01 19.30 3.60
CA LEU A 278 -5.43 18.91 2.29
C LEU A 278 -4.11 19.62 1.96
N VAL A 279 -3.86 20.79 2.55
CA VAL A 279 -2.61 21.55 2.34
C VAL A 279 -1.54 21.15 3.36
N GLN A 280 -1.96 20.72 4.55
CA GLN A 280 -1.07 20.49 5.70
C GLN A 280 -0.69 19.03 5.91
N LEU A 281 -1.54 18.12 5.46
CA LEU A 281 -1.41 16.69 5.67
C LEU A 281 -1.16 15.99 4.34
N GLY A 282 -0.56 14.82 4.42
CA GLY A 282 -0.14 14.07 3.25
C GLY A 282 1.37 13.90 3.27
N HIS A 283 1.80 12.65 3.17
CA HIS A 283 3.19 12.29 3.05
C HIS A 283 3.30 11.15 2.05
N THR A 284 4.23 11.24 1.11
CA THR A 284 4.35 10.23 0.05
C THR A 284 5.55 9.33 0.31
N VAL A 285 5.32 8.02 0.21
CA VAL A 285 6.33 6.98 0.42
C VAL A 285 6.26 5.96 -0.72
N VAL A 286 7.36 5.24 -0.95
CA VAL A 286 7.43 4.19 -1.98
C VAL A 286 7.35 2.82 -1.32
N PRO A 287 6.24 2.07 -1.44
CA PRO A 287 6.18 0.70 -0.96
C PRO A 287 7.06 -0.20 -1.83
N TYR A 288 7.94 -0.99 -1.20
CA TYR A 288 8.89 -1.82 -1.94
C TYR A 288 8.86 -3.30 -1.59
N ALA A 289 8.32 -3.66 -0.42
CA ALA A 289 8.11 -5.04 -0.06
C ALA A 289 6.94 -5.19 0.93
N PHE A 290 6.40 -6.39 1.05
CA PHE A 290 5.38 -6.70 2.04
C PHE A 290 5.60 -8.06 2.70
N ARG A 291 5.03 -8.21 3.90
CA ARG A 291 4.93 -9.46 4.66
C ARG A 291 3.47 -9.66 5.06
N GLN A 292 2.94 -10.85 4.82
CA GLN A 292 1.57 -11.21 5.20
C GLN A 292 1.54 -12.65 5.72
N ALA A 293 1.16 -12.82 6.99
CA ALA A 293 1.04 -14.13 7.64
C ALA A 293 -0.42 -14.48 7.99
N SER A 294 -1.38 -13.59 7.72
CA SER A 294 -2.80 -13.83 7.92
C SER A 294 -3.64 -13.01 6.94
N ARG A 295 -4.93 -13.36 6.81
CA ARG A 295 -5.89 -12.60 5.98
C ARG A 295 -6.15 -11.19 6.51
N ASP A 296 -5.93 -10.99 7.81
CA ASP A 296 -6.37 -9.81 8.53
C ASP A 296 -5.27 -8.75 8.68
N GLN A 297 -4.00 -9.11 8.53
CA GLN A 297 -2.89 -8.21 8.82
C GLN A 297 -1.79 -8.32 7.77
N ALA A 298 -1.23 -7.18 7.39
CA ALA A 298 -0.06 -7.10 6.52
C ALA A 298 0.90 -6.00 6.97
N GLU A 299 2.17 -6.19 6.65
CA GLU A 299 3.23 -5.20 6.83
C GLU A 299 3.76 -4.81 5.46
N VAL A 300 4.00 -3.52 5.25
CA VAL A 300 4.59 -3.00 4.01
C VAL A 300 5.82 -2.20 4.36
N MET A 301 6.97 -2.64 3.88
CA MET A 301 8.23 -1.92 4.00
C MET A 301 8.26 -0.82 2.93
N ILE A 302 8.68 0.38 3.34
CA ILE A 302 8.57 1.59 2.54
C ILE A 302 9.89 2.35 2.49
N TYR A 303 10.10 3.07 1.39
CA TYR A 303 11.06 4.16 1.33
C TYR A 303 10.36 5.48 1.64
N ASP A 304 10.76 6.07 2.76
CA ASP A 304 10.34 7.38 3.24
C ASP A 304 11.46 8.42 2.96
N PRO A 305 11.21 9.43 2.10
CA PRO A 305 12.16 10.52 1.86
C PRO A 305 12.55 11.35 3.10
N ASN A 306 11.73 11.37 4.15
CA ASN A 306 12.04 12.03 5.42
C ASN A 306 12.95 11.16 6.31
N ARG A 307 12.97 9.84 6.08
CA ARG A 307 13.72 8.85 6.87
C ARG A 307 14.43 7.82 5.98
N PRO A 308 15.33 8.28 5.08
CA PRO A 308 15.95 7.39 4.10
C PRO A 308 16.86 6.35 4.75
N ALA A 309 17.50 6.66 5.88
CA ALA A 309 18.33 5.71 6.63
C ALA A 309 17.52 4.54 7.21
N GLU A 310 16.39 4.83 7.87
CA GLU A 310 15.47 3.80 8.39
C GLU A 310 14.90 2.94 7.27
N SER A 311 14.59 3.57 6.13
CA SER A 311 14.11 2.87 4.94
C SER A 311 15.14 1.88 4.39
N ARG A 312 16.41 2.29 4.27
CA ARG A 312 17.51 1.43 3.83
C ARG A 312 17.79 0.29 4.81
N ALA A 313 17.58 0.53 6.10
CA ALA A 313 17.69 -0.48 7.15
C ALA A 313 16.47 -1.40 7.23
N GLY A 314 15.42 -1.18 6.43
CA GLY A 314 14.18 -1.96 6.47
C GLY A 314 13.32 -1.72 7.72
N GLN A 315 13.52 -0.59 8.42
CA GLN A 315 12.83 -0.24 9.65
C GLN A 315 11.56 0.58 9.39
N ALA A 316 11.49 1.30 8.27
CA ALA A 316 10.30 2.04 7.87
C ALA A 316 9.22 1.08 7.36
N THR A 317 8.24 0.75 8.22
CA THR A 317 7.19 -0.23 7.92
C THR A 317 5.81 0.32 8.27
N ILE A 318 4.88 0.23 7.32
CA ILE A 318 3.45 0.49 7.52
C ILE A 318 2.75 -0.80 7.91
N PHE A 319 1.98 -0.76 9.00
CA PHE A 319 1.15 -1.88 9.43
C PHE A 319 -0.28 -1.67 8.93
N PHE A 320 -0.82 -2.66 8.22
CA PHE A 320 -2.19 -2.68 7.71
C PHE A 320 -3.03 -3.68 8.51
N ASP A 321 -4.15 -3.19 9.05
CA ASP A 321 -5.24 -4.01 9.56
C ASP A 321 -6.29 -4.11 8.44
N LEU A 322 -6.25 -5.22 7.72
CA LEU A 322 -7.08 -5.50 6.55
C LEU A 322 -8.51 -5.88 6.93
N ARG A 323 -8.71 -6.37 8.17
CA ARG A 323 -10.02 -6.71 8.70
C ARG A 323 -10.83 -5.45 9.00
N ASP A 324 -10.20 -4.49 9.68
CA ASP A 324 -10.84 -3.24 10.09
C ASP A 324 -10.64 -2.09 9.09
N ASP A 325 -9.92 -2.33 7.99
CA ASP A 325 -9.59 -1.37 6.93
C ASP A 325 -8.86 -0.12 7.47
N ARG A 326 -7.79 -0.36 8.23
CA ARG A 326 -6.96 0.66 8.90
C ARG A 326 -5.47 0.44 8.61
N TYR A 327 -4.68 1.46 8.88
CA TYR A 327 -3.22 1.34 8.84
C TYR A 327 -2.58 2.18 9.95
N LYS A 328 -1.31 1.91 10.22
CA LYS A 328 -0.47 2.64 11.17
C LYS A 328 0.91 2.88 10.55
N TYR A 329 1.39 4.11 10.67
CA TYR A 329 2.76 4.50 10.36
C TYR A 329 3.11 5.78 11.13
N GLU A 330 3.93 5.66 12.17
CA GLU A 330 4.23 6.76 13.09
C GLU A 330 5.20 7.79 12.47
N PRO A 331 4.97 9.11 12.65
CA PRO A 331 3.89 9.77 13.39
C PRO A 331 2.67 10.11 12.52
N TRP A 332 2.66 9.67 11.27
CA TRP A 332 1.69 10.11 10.25
C TRP A 332 0.31 9.47 10.38
N ALA A 333 0.23 8.29 11.00
CA ALA A 333 -1.02 7.58 11.22
C ALA A 333 -0.93 6.62 12.41
N HIS A 334 -1.94 6.65 13.26
CA HIS A 334 -2.10 5.74 14.39
C HIS A 334 -3.25 4.76 14.15
N HIS A 335 -3.19 3.57 14.78
CA HIS A 335 -4.34 2.67 14.79
C HIS A 335 -5.54 3.36 15.44
N GLY A 336 -6.65 3.44 14.70
CA GLY A 336 -7.89 4.06 15.16
C GLY A 336 -8.12 5.48 14.65
N ASP A 337 -7.13 6.12 14.01
CA ASP A 337 -7.37 7.40 13.34
C ASP A 337 -8.24 7.18 12.08
N ARG A 338 -9.51 7.55 12.21
CA ARG A 338 -10.51 7.49 11.12
C ARG A 338 -10.61 8.79 10.33
N SER A 339 -9.76 9.78 10.62
CA SER A 339 -9.74 11.07 9.94
C SER A 339 -8.84 11.08 8.71
N ILE A 340 -7.94 10.11 8.60
CA ILE A 340 -6.97 9.98 7.50
C ILE A 340 -7.08 8.63 6.79
N THR A 341 -6.45 8.55 5.63
CA THR A 341 -6.39 7.36 4.79
C THR A 341 -5.07 7.30 4.02
N VAL A 342 -4.90 6.22 3.27
CA VAL A 342 -3.82 6.02 2.30
C VAL A 342 -4.37 5.94 0.88
N ILE A 343 -3.68 6.56 -0.07
CA ILE A 343 -3.96 6.51 -1.50
C ILE A 343 -2.82 5.79 -2.21
N ALA A 344 -3.14 4.81 -3.06
CA ALA A 344 -2.16 4.13 -3.91
C ALA A 344 -2.24 4.65 -5.35
N ALA A 345 -1.66 5.82 -5.61
CA ALA A 345 -1.72 6.45 -6.92
C ALA A 345 -0.56 6.00 -7.84
N PRO A 346 -0.85 5.69 -9.12
CA PRO A 346 0.15 5.20 -10.07
C PRO A 346 1.10 6.31 -10.55
N GLN A 347 2.37 5.96 -10.74
CA GLN A 347 3.44 6.85 -11.22
C GLN A 347 3.09 7.50 -12.56
N ALA A 348 2.43 6.76 -13.46
CA ALA A 348 2.03 7.28 -14.77
C ALA A 348 1.09 8.50 -14.70
N ALA A 349 0.37 8.70 -13.58
CA ALA A 349 -0.44 9.90 -13.39
C ALA A 349 0.42 11.16 -13.16
N TYR A 350 1.59 11.00 -12.52
CA TYR A 350 2.54 12.06 -12.22
C TYR A 350 3.56 12.25 -13.36
N ARG A 351 3.95 11.19 -14.07
CA ARG A 351 4.86 11.29 -15.23
C ARG A 351 4.25 12.11 -16.37
N ASN A 352 2.95 11.94 -16.61
CA ASN A 352 2.27 12.47 -17.79
C ASN A 352 1.29 13.62 -17.50
N GLY A 353 1.11 14.02 -16.23
CA GLY A 353 0.21 15.10 -15.85
C GLY A 353 0.83 16.47 -16.09
N ARG A 354 0.33 17.21 -17.10
CA ARG A 354 0.80 18.57 -17.45
C ARG A 354 -0.31 19.64 -17.49
N THR A 355 -1.54 19.28 -17.13
CA THR A 355 -2.65 20.24 -16.98
C THR A 355 -3.06 20.34 -15.51
N ALA A 356 -3.51 21.51 -15.07
CA ALA A 356 -3.89 21.77 -13.67
C ALA A 356 -5.17 22.61 -13.54
N PHE A 357 -6.17 22.40 -14.39
CA PHE A 357 -7.42 23.17 -14.36
C PHE A 357 -8.17 23.04 -13.02
N LEU A 358 -8.22 21.83 -12.46
CA LEU A 358 -8.90 21.56 -11.19
C LEU A 358 -8.21 22.27 -10.02
N ALA A 359 -6.89 22.10 -9.90
CA ALA A 359 -6.11 22.77 -8.85
C ALA A 359 -6.11 24.29 -9.00
N SER A 360 -6.11 24.80 -10.24
CA SER A 360 -6.19 26.23 -10.51
C SER A 360 -7.52 26.83 -10.06
N ALA A 361 -8.63 26.14 -10.34
CA ALA A 361 -9.95 26.56 -9.88
C ALA A 361 -10.05 26.53 -8.35
N ALA A 362 -9.53 25.47 -7.71
CA ALA A 362 -9.45 25.39 -6.25
C ALA A 362 -8.57 26.51 -5.65
N SER A 363 -7.47 26.87 -6.31
CA SER A 363 -6.57 27.95 -5.89
C SER A 363 -7.30 29.30 -5.77
N LEU A 364 -8.28 29.59 -6.64
CA LEU A 364 -9.06 30.84 -6.56
C LEU A 364 -9.92 30.92 -5.28
N ILE A 365 -10.40 29.78 -4.81
CA ILE A 365 -11.22 29.68 -3.60
C ILE A 365 -10.33 29.73 -2.35
N LEU A 366 -9.21 29.01 -2.37
CA LEU A 366 -8.31 28.89 -1.23
C LEU A 366 -7.41 30.12 -1.03
N TYR A 367 -7.05 30.82 -2.11
CA TYR A 367 -6.13 31.94 -2.11
C TYR A 367 -6.69 33.17 -2.85
N PRO A 368 -7.82 33.76 -2.42
CA PRO A 368 -8.45 34.87 -3.13
C PRO A 368 -7.56 36.12 -3.23
N ARG A 369 -6.61 36.29 -2.30
CA ARG A 369 -5.64 37.40 -2.31
C ARG A 369 -4.62 37.30 -3.45
N SER A 370 -4.32 36.10 -3.97
CA SER A 370 -3.38 35.95 -5.10
C SER A 370 -3.95 36.47 -6.42
N ILE A 371 -5.28 36.60 -6.50
CA ILE A 371 -6.00 37.16 -7.66
C ILE A 371 -5.67 38.65 -7.86
N ALA A 372 -5.47 39.41 -6.76
CA ALA A 372 -5.16 40.83 -6.82
C ALA A 372 -3.81 41.13 -7.49
N GLN A 373 -2.85 40.19 -7.43
CA GLN A 373 -1.54 40.31 -8.07
C GLN A 373 -1.59 40.11 -9.60
N SER A 374 -2.70 39.59 -10.14
CA SER A 374 -2.93 39.43 -11.59
C SER A 374 -3.63 40.62 -12.25
N ARG A 375 -3.98 41.67 -11.48
CA ARG A 375 -4.70 42.86 -11.97
C ARG A 375 -3.96 43.73 -13.01
N PRO A 376 -2.62 43.76 -13.16
CA PRO A 376 -2.02 44.61 -14.20
C PRO A 376 -2.30 44.11 -15.63
N LEU A 377 -2.69 42.84 -15.82
CA LEU A 377 -2.91 42.23 -17.15
C LEU A 377 -4.40 42.16 -17.56
N LEU A 378 -5.31 42.14 -16.59
CA LEU A 378 -6.76 42.09 -16.84
C LEU A 378 -7.35 43.45 -17.26
N GLN A 379 -6.61 44.55 -17.14
CA GLN A 379 -7.02 45.86 -17.67
C GLN A 379 -6.75 46.04 -19.18
N ARG A 380 -6.07 45.09 -19.86
CA ARG A 380 -5.74 45.21 -21.30
C ARG A 380 -6.44 44.21 -22.23
N ARG A 381 -7.26 43.29 -21.74
CA ARG A 381 -8.10 42.45 -22.61
C ARG A 381 -9.52 42.35 -22.05
N SER A 382 -10.44 42.84 -22.86
CA SER A 382 -11.88 42.98 -22.65
C SER A 382 -12.59 41.68 -22.24
N LEU A 383 -13.43 41.81 -21.21
CA LEU A 383 -14.70 41.12 -20.90
C LEU A 383 -14.99 39.82 -21.68
N PRO A 384 -14.81 38.65 -21.03
CA PRO A 384 -15.99 37.88 -20.61
C PRO A 384 -15.90 37.24 -19.20
N ALA A 385 -14.79 37.43 -18.48
CA ALA A 385 -14.55 36.76 -17.18
C ALA A 385 -15.44 37.25 -16.01
N LEU A 386 -16.01 38.46 -16.11
CA LEU A 386 -16.91 39.02 -15.09
C LEU A 386 -18.29 38.33 -15.05
N ALA A 387 -18.73 37.72 -16.16
CA ALA A 387 -20.01 37.02 -16.22
C ALA A 387 -20.00 35.67 -15.46
N LEU A 388 -18.85 35.00 -15.40
CA LEU A 388 -18.72 33.71 -14.71
C LEU A 388 -18.59 33.89 -13.18
N ALA A 389 -17.94 34.96 -12.73
CA ALA A 389 -17.83 35.30 -11.31
C ALA A 389 -19.19 35.73 -10.71
N ALA A 390 -20.05 36.39 -11.50
CA ALA A 390 -21.39 36.78 -11.09
C ALA A 390 -22.36 35.57 -11.01
N MET A 391 -22.22 34.56 -11.87
CA MET A 391 -23.05 33.35 -11.79
C MET A 391 -22.75 32.48 -10.56
N ILE A 392 -21.48 32.41 -10.11
CA ILE A 392 -21.10 31.57 -8.96
C ILE A 392 -21.50 32.21 -7.61
N THR A 393 -21.54 33.56 -7.54
CA THR A 393 -21.97 34.27 -6.33
C THR A 393 -23.49 34.42 -6.19
N GLY A 394 -24.24 34.38 -7.30
CA GLY A 394 -25.71 34.48 -7.30
C GLY A 394 -26.46 33.23 -6.78
N GLY A 395 -25.81 32.06 -6.73
CA GLY A 395 -26.44 30.79 -6.33
C GLY A 395 -26.51 30.52 -4.82
N VAL A 396 -25.80 31.29 -3.99
CA VAL A 396 -25.68 31.02 -2.54
C VAL A 396 -26.62 31.91 -1.69
N GLY A 397 -27.28 32.91 -2.30
CA GLY A 397 -28.10 33.91 -1.59
C GLY A 397 -29.56 33.53 -1.31
N LEU A 398 -30.06 32.39 -1.77
CA LEU A 398 -31.50 32.08 -1.80
C LEU A 398 -31.85 30.75 -1.13
N LEU A 399 -31.29 30.47 0.04
CA LEU A 399 -31.71 29.32 0.86
C LEU A 399 -31.41 29.48 2.35
N HIS A 400 -31.60 30.66 2.94
CA HIS A 400 -31.65 30.81 4.41
C HIS A 400 -32.45 32.04 4.88
N ARG A 401 -33.76 32.04 4.64
CA ARG A 401 -34.68 32.92 5.38
C ARG A 401 -36.10 32.37 5.38
N ARG A 402 -36.41 31.45 6.30
CA ARG A 402 -37.74 31.26 6.91
C ARG A 402 -37.75 30.08 7.89
N ARG A 403 -37.81 30.37 9.19
CA ARG A 403 -38.59 29.68 10.25
C ARG A 403 -38.29 30.38 11.58
N LYS A 404 -39.12 31.36 11.96
CA LYS A 404 -40.18 31.27 12.99
C LYS A 404 -39.65 30.82 14.36
N GLN A 405 -39.50 31.80 15.26
CA GLN A 405 -39.38 31.63 16.70
C GLN A 405 -40.61 30.89 17.28
N PRO A 406 -40.44 29.98 18.26
CA PRO A 406 -41.54 29.56 19.11
C PRO A 406 -41.61 30.42 20.38
N ASN A 407 -42.83 30.89 20.65
CA ASN A 407 -43.31 31.45 21.90
C ASN A 407 -42.99 30.57 23.11
N VAL A 408 -42.37 31.14 24.14
CA VAL A 408 -42.36 30.56 25.50
C VAL A 408 -43.41 31.28 26.34
N ARG A 409 -44.55 30.60 26.54
CA ARG A 409 -45.54 30.94 27.57
C ARG A 409 -44.95 30.61 28.94
N ARG A 410 -44.81 31.62 29.80
CA ARG A 410 -44.69 31.45 31.25
C ARG A 410 -46.07 31.20 31.86
N ARG A 411 -46.18 30.22 32.76
CA ARG A 411 -47.12 30.22 33.87
C ARG A 411 -46.49 29.52 35.09
N PRO A 412 -47.01 29.80 36.31
CA PRO A 412 -46.22 29.95 37.53
C PRO A 412 -46.44 28.82 38.55
N GLY A 413 -45.59 28.78 39.58
CA GLY A 413 -46.04 28.47 40.95
C GLY A 413 -45.31 27.35 41.72
N SER A 414 -44.95 27.70 42.95
CA SER A 414 -44.63 26.86 44.13
C SER A 414 -43.27 26.13 44.14
N ARG A 415 -42.44 26.22 45.18
CA ARG A 415 -42.60 26.61 46.59
C ARG A 415 -41.50 27.56 47.04
#